data_AF-A0A970M7U6-F1
#
_entry.id   AF-A0A970M7U6-F1
#
_cell.length_a   1.000
_cell.length_b   1.000
_cell.length_c   1.000
_cell.angle_alpha   90.00
_cell.angle_beta   90.00
_cell.angle_gamma   90.00
#
_symmetry.space_group_name_H-M   'P 1'
#
loop_
_entity.id
_entity.type
_entity.pdbx_description
1 polymer ?
#
loop_
_entity_poly.entity_id
_entity_poly.type
_entity_poly.pdbx_seq_one_letter_code
_entity_poly.pdbx_strand_id
1 'polypeptide(L)'
;MRTRHTLYALIFSLATLNACKTDPPGAAVTAVRLPNIKENSGHFVFSWFEDGQAHTARSIAEIPEEMRREVRVQDPTIPPERLDPDIVFIADLRTPKSNGLFPVSAVPRQQYNAQRSPASGAADHASALPTAAVADADVILYATDHCPHCHRARRWLLEQKIPYREINVEKDAAAAQALAQKGQAQGVPTTGFPIFEIREKLLPGFDPNALLRALSQPAAPLPTPPSPTPSPSPNTRI
;
A
#
# COMPACT_ATOMS: atom_id res chain seq x y z
N MET A 1 47.45 56.64 -6.57
CA MET A 1 46.94 57.92 -6.04
C MET A 1 45.93 58.51 -7.03
N ARG A 2 44.80 59.00 -6.49
CA ARG A 2 43.68 59.82 -7.06
C ARG A 2 42.67 59.10 -7.98
N THR A 3 41.42 58.79 -7.59
CA THR A 3 40.19 59.64 -7.32
C THR A 3 39.80 60.54 -8.51
N ARG A 4 38.57 60.65 -9.06
CA ARG A 4 37.14 60.58 -8.64
C ARG A 4 36.26 60.28 -9.89
N HIS A 5 35.22 59.44 -9.85
CA HIS A 5 33.79 59.73 -9.61
C HIS A 5 33.08 60.75 -10.54
N THR A 6 32.22 60.25 -11.44
CA THR A 6 31.02 60.94 -11.99
C THR A 6 30.04 59.84 -12.46
N LEU A 7 29.07 59.44 -11.63
CA LEU A 7 27.66 59.87 -11.67
C LEU A 7 26.99 59.65 -13.05
N TYR A 8 26.30 58.52 -13.23
CA TYR A 8 25.15 58.43 -14.13
C TYR A 8 24.04 57.63 -13.46
N ALA A 9 22.87 58.26 -13.47
CA ALA A 9 21.67 57.86 -12.79
C ALA A 9 20.79 56.98 -13.68
N LEU A 10 20.02 56.10 -13.02
CA LEU A 10 18.66 55.67 -13.35
C LEU A 10 18.39 55.12 -14.76
N ILE A 11 18.25 53.79 -14.87
CA ILE A 11 17.02 53.18 -15.42
C ILE A 11 16.65 51.97 -14.55
N PHE A 12 15.59 52.16 -13.78
CA PHE A 12 14.81 51.12 -13.10
C PHE A 12 14.13 50.25 -14.17
N SER A 13 14.34 48.94 -14.16
CA SER A 13 13.43 48.01 -14.83
C SER A 13 13.26 46.76 -13.99
N LEU A 14 12.08 46.71 -13.40
CA LEU A 14 11.49 45.61 -12.66
C LEU A 14 11.52 44.33 -13.50
N ALA A 15 12.16 43.29 -12.96
CA ALA A 15 11.86 41.90 -13.29
C ALA A 15 12.03 41.07 -12.02
N THR A 16 11.17 41.31 -11.03
CA THR A 16 10.99 40.38 -9.91
C THR A 16 10.27 39.15 -10.43
N LEU A 17 11.04 38.18 -10.90
CA LEU A 17 10.54 36.83 -11.12
C LEU A 17 10.01 36.30 -9.78
N ASN A 18 8.72 36.00 -9.77
CA ASN A 18 7.98 35.36 -8.69
C ASN A 18 8.76 34.17 -8.14
N ALA A 19 9.40 34.35 -6.99
CA ALA A 19 9.72 33.24 -6.12
C ALA A 19 8.39 32.68 -5.59
N CYS A 20 7.86 31.67 -6.27
CA CYS A 20 6.81 30.81 -5.72
C CYS A 20 7.38 30.11 -4.49
N LYS A 21 7.25 30.77 -3.35
CA LYS A 21 7.44 30.19 -2.04
C LYS A 21 6.20 29.33 -1.78
N THR A 22 6.21 28.10 -2.27
CA THR A 22 5.32 27.06 -1.75
C THR A 22 5.80 26.76 -0.35
N ASP A 23 5.20 27.41 0.63
CA ASP A 23 5.23 26.93 2.01
C ASP A 23 4.66 25.50 1.99
N PRO A 24 5.39 24.47 2.45
CA PRO A 24 4.77 23.17 2.66
C PRO A 24 3.66 23.35 3.71
N PRO A 25 2.47 22.76 3.51
CA PRO A 25 1.42 22.83 4.50
C PRO A 25 1.98 22.27 5.81
N GLY A 26 2.00 23.13 6.84
CA GLY A 26 2.38 22.78 8.18
C GLY A 26 1.47 21.67 8.68
N ALA A 27 1.89 20.42 8.47
CA ALA A 27 1.53 19.35 9.36
C ALA A 27 2.09 19.76 10.72
N ALA A 28 1.20 20.18 11.61
CA ALA A 28 1.51 20.26 13.03
C ALA A 28 2.20 18.94 13.39
N VAL A 29 3.48 19.02 13.73
CA VAL A 29 4.26 17.85 14.10
C VAL A 29 3.73 17.42 15.46
N THR A 30 2.70 16.56 15.47
CA THR A 30 2.34 15.82 16.66
C THR A 30 3.62 15.17 17.13
N ALA A 31 4.10 15.54 18.32
CA ALA A 31 5.35 15.05 18.84
C ALA A 31 5.27 13.53 18.96
N VAL A 32 5.86 12.83 17.99
CA VAL A 32 5.83 11.37 17.95
C VAL A 32 6.55 10.86 19.20
N ARG A 33 5.82 10.16 20.06
CA ARG A 33 6.38 9.59 21.28
C ARG A 33 7.20 8.36 20.91
N LEU A 34 8.52 8.48 21.03
CA LEU A 34 9.44 7.37 20.77
C LEU A 34 9.33 6.29 21.87
N PRO A 35 9.34 5.00 21.51
CA PRO A 35 9.46 3.90 22.46
C PRO A 35 10.73 3.98 23.31
N ASN A 36 10.60 3.72 24.60
CA ASN A 36 11.74 3.63 25.52
C ASN A 36 12.19 2.16 25.64
N ILE A 37 13.15 1.78 24.81
CA ILE A 37 13.64 0.40 24.72
C ILE A 37 14.91 0.26 25.57
N LYS A 38 14.91 -0.69 26.51
CA LYS A 38 16.06 -1.14 27.30
C LYS A 38 16.35 -2.59 26.96
N GLU A 39 17.52 -3.08 27.38
CA GLU A 39 17.94 -4.48 27.21
C GLU A 39 16.84 -5.50 27.60
N ASN A 40 16.19 -5.26 28.75
CA ASN A 40 15.22 -6.17 29.34
C ASN A 40 13.75 -5.75 29.08
N SER A 41 13.49 -4.93 28.05
CA SER A 41 12.12 -4.53 27.71
C SER A 41 11.36 -5.68 27.03
N GLY A 42 10.58 -6.44 27.81
CA GLY A 42 9.91 -7.66 27.33
C GLY A 42 8.51 -7.53 26.70
N HIS A 43 7.95 -6.32 26.59
CA HIS A 43 6.63 -6.12 25.98
C HIS A 43 6.69 -5.80 24.48
N PHE A 44 7.87 -5.44 23.95
CA PHE A 44 8.00 -5.11 22.54
C PHE A 44 8.06 -6.37 21.67
N VAL A 45 7.49 -6.24 20.48
CA VAL A 45 7.70 -7.20 19.39
C VAL A 45 8.67 -6.56 18.39
N PHE A 46 9.81 -7.22 18.23
CA PHE A 46 10.84 -6.84 17.27
C PHE A 46 10.60 -7.56 15.94
N SER A 47 10.87 -6.90 14.82
CA SER A 47 10.79 -7.56 13.51
C SER A 47 11.84 -7.06 12.54
N TRP A 48 12.43 -7.98 11.78
CA TRP A 48 13.39 -7.69 10.72
C TRP A 48 13.06 -8.54 9.48
N PHE A 49 13.71 -8.24 8.37
CA PHE A 49 13.55 -8.99 7.13
C PHE A 49 14.90 -9.57 6.72
N GLU A 50 14.90 -10.83 6.32
CA GLU A 50 16.06 -11.57 5.82
C GLU A 50 15.58 -12.40 4.62
N ASP A 51 16.27 -12.30 3.48
CA ASP A 51 15.91 -13.02 2.24
C ASP A 51 14.43 -12.94 1.83
N GLY A 52 13.80 -11.79 2.09
CA GLY A 52 12.38 -11.55 1.79
C GLY A 52 11.40 -12.18 2.79
N GLN A 53 11.89 -12.89 3.80
CA GLN A 53 11.11 -13.42 4.91
C GLN A 53 11.11 -12.45 6.10
N ALA A 54 9.95 -12.29 6.74
CA ALA A 54 9.83 -11.53 7.97
C ALA A 54 10.13 -12.42 9.17
N HIS A 55 11.00 -11.95 10.06
CA HIS A 55 11.34 -12.61 11.32
C HIS A 55 10.85 -11.75 12.49
N THR A 56 10.56 -12.39 13.62
CA THR A 56 10.09 -11.71 14.83
C THR A 56 10.79 -12.24 16.07
N ALA A 57 11.04 -11.35 17.03
CA ALA A 57 11.61 -11.67 18.33
C ALA A 57 10.85 -10.97 19.46
N ARG A 58 10.88 -11.56 20.66
CA ARG A 58 10.30 -10.97 21.89
C ARG A 58 11.36 -10.38 22.81
N SER A 59 12.63 -10.61 22.50
CA SER A 59 13.77 -10.04 23.23
C SER A 59 14.89 -9.66 22.26
N ILE A 60 15.76 -8.75 22.66
CA ILE A 60 16.91 -8.32 21.85
C ILE A 60 17.90 -9.47 21.66
N ALA A 61 18.00 -10.37 22.65
CA ALA A 61 18.88 -11.53 22.63
C ALA A 61 18.53 -12.55 21.52
N GLU A 62 17.26 -12.62 21.11
CA GLU A 62 16.80 -13.49 20.01
C GLU A 62 17.17 -12.93 18.62
N ILE A 63 17.57 -11.66 18.53
CA ILE A 63 17.88 -11.01 17.26
C ILE A 63 19.37 -11.23 16.96
N PRO A 64 19.72 -11.79 15.78
CA PRO A 64 21.10 -11.90 15.34
C PRO A 64 21.80 -10.54 15.35
N GLU A 65 23.07 -10.49 15.78
CA GLU A 65 23.78 -9.22 16.00
C GLU A 65 23.87 -8.37 14.73
N GLU A 66 23.99 -9.02 13.56
CA GLU A 66 24.01 -8.40 12.24
C GLU A 66 22.70 -7.66 11.92
N MET A 67 21.57 -8.14 12.45
CA MET A 67 20.25 -7.56 12.19
C MET A 67 19.88 -6.46 13.18
N ARG A 68 20.63 -6.29 14.27
CA ARG A 68 20.32 -5.31 15.33
C ARG A 68 20.41 -3.86 14.88
N ARG A 69 20.98 -3.56 13.72
CA ARG A 69 21.13 -2.19 13.22
C ARG A 69 19.81 -1.54 12.82
N GLU A 70 18.87 -2.30 12.27
CA GLU A 70 17.62 -1.77 11.71
C GLU A 70 16.44 -2.68 12.04
N VAL A 71 15.95 -2.57 13.28
CA VAL A 71 14.88 -3.44 13.78
C VAL A 71 13.58 -2.67 13.94
N ARG A 72 12.49 -3.20 13.37
CA ARG A 72 11.14 -2.67 13.60
C ARG A 72 10.71 -2.96 15.02
N VAL A 73 10.10 -1.98 15.68
CA VAL A 73 9.59 -2.12 17.05
C VAL A 73 8.08 -1.88 17.06
N GLN A 74 7.36 -2.78 17.71
CA GLN A 74 5.92 -2.69 17.94
C GLN A 74 5.64 -2.86 19.43
N ASP A 75 4.75 -2.04 19.96
CA ASP A 75 4.23 -2.17 21.32
C ASP A 75 2.78 -2.68 21.26
N PRO A 76 2.53 -3.98 21.45
CA PRO A 76 1.19 -4.56 21.41
C PRO A 76 0.31 -4.14 22.61
N THR A 77 0.89 -3.51 23.63
CA THR A 77 0.12 -3.02 24.80
C THR A 77 -0.54 -1.67 24.52
N ILE A 78 -0.14 -0.99 23.44
CA ILE A 78 -0.78 0.24 23.00
C ILE A 78 -1.95 -0.13 22.06
N PRO A 79 -3.19 0.25 22.41
CA PRO A 79 -4.33 0.03 21.55
C PRO A 79 -4.17 0.84 20.25
N PRO A 80 -4.62 0.30 19.11
CA PRO A 80 -4.31 0.84 17.78
C PRO A 80 -4.80 2.29 17.59
N GLU A 81 -5.83 2.73 18.29
CA GLU A 81 -6.35 4.11 18.24
C GLU A 81 -5.37 5.15 18.80
N ARG A 82 -4.37 4.70 19.60
CA ARG A 82 -3.30 5.56 20.13
C ARG A 82 -2.01 5.48 19.32
N LEU A 83 -1.96 4.63 18.30
CA LEU A 83 -0.81 4.49 17.40
C LEU A 83 -1.04 5.33 16.15
N ASP A 84 0.01 5.99 15.69
CA ASP A 84 0.01 6.60 14.37
C ASP A 84 0.21 5.50 13.31
N PRO A 85 -0.80 5.22 12.45
CA PRO A 85 -0.70 4.20 11.42
C PRO A 85 0.26 4.58 10.29
N ASP A 86 0.76 5.81 10.22
CA ASP A 86 1.69 6.23 9.19
C ASP A 86 3.13 6.29 9.69
N ILE A 87 3.38 5.91 10.95
CA ILE A 87 4.71 5.86 11.53
C ILE A 87 5.15 4.42 11.81
N VAL A 88 6.44 4.17 11.61
CA VAL A 88 7.13 2.93 11.96
C VAL A 88 8.32 3.28 12.85
N PHE A 89 8.45 2.60 13.98
CA PHE A 89 9.60 2.77 14.87
C PHE A 89 10.71 1.81 14.48
N ILE A 90 11.90 2.36 14.23
CA ILE A 90 13.12 1.63 13.88
C ILE A 90 14.15 1.86 14.97
N ALA A 91 14.66 0.78 15.55
CA ALA A 91 15.67 0.83 16.60
C ALA A 91 17.02 0.32 16.12
N ASP A 92 18.08 0.99 16.56
CA ASP A 92 19.45 0.49 16.51
C ASP A 92 19.76 -0.16 17.87
N LEU A 93 19.74 -1.49 17.91
CA LEU A 93 19.88 -2.32 19.09
C LEU A 93 21.32 -2.78 19.33
N ARG A 94 22.31 -2.18 18.65
CA ARG A 94 23.73 -2.58 18.79
C ARG A 94 24.39 -1.96 20.01
N THR A 95 24.02 -0.74 20.36
CA THR A 95 24.65 -0.02 21.48
C THR A 95 23.63 0.89 22.17
N PRO A 96 23.36 0.69 23.47
CA PRO A 96 22.52 1.59 24.21
C PRO A 96 23.22 2.95 24.40
N LYS A 97 22.43 4.01 24.49
CA LYS A 97 22.91 5.34 24.89
C LYS A 97 23.35 5.31 26.36
N SER A 98 23.99 6.39 26.81
CA SER A 98 24.45 6.55 28.21
C SER A 98 23.34 6.40 29.26
N ASN A 99 22.08 6.61 28.89
CA ASN A 99 20.90 6.43 29.76
C ASN A 99 20.32 4.99 29.73
N GLY A 100 21.00 4.05 29.06
CA GLY A 100 20.56 2.67 28.91
C GLY A 100 19.41 2.45 27.92
N LEU A 101 19.02 3.49 27.16
CA LEU A 101 18.01 3.37 26.10
C LEU A 101 18.65 3.16 24.74
N PHE A 102 18.05 2.30 23.92
CA PHE A 102 18.47 2.17 22.53
C PHE A 102 17.98 3.37 21.68
N PRO A 103 18.79 3.84 20.71
CA PRO A 103 18.33 4.79 19.71
C PRO A 103 17.11 4.28 18.94
N VAL A 104 16.08 5.11 18.81
CA VAL A 104 14.87 4.83 18.02
C VAL A 104 14.56 6.01 17.13
N SER A 105 14.21 5.74 15.88
CA SER A 105 13.75 6.70 14.89
C SER A 105 12.29 6.41 14.52
N ALA A 106 11.48 7.45 14.45
CA ALA A 106 10.17 7.41 13.82
C ALA A 106 10.33 7.63 12.32
N VAL A 107 9.97 6.63 11.52
CA VAL A 107 10.09 6.66 10.06
C VAL A 107 8.69 6.61 9.46
N PRO A 108 8.36 7.49 8.49
CA PRO A 108 7.11 7.37 7.74
C PRO A 108 6.99 5.99 7.09
N ARG A 109 5.82 5.36 7.23
CA ARG A 109 5.56 4.00 6.75
C ARG A 109 5.77 3.86 5.24
N GLN A 110 5.45 4.91 4.48
CA GLN A 110 5.73 4.95 3.04
C GLN A 110 7.24 4.88 2.75
N GLN A 111 8.06 5.68 3.46
CA GLN A 111 9.52 5.68 3.30
C GLN A 111 10.12 4.32 3.66
N TYR A 112 9.66 3.75 4.76
CA TYR A 112 10.06 2.43 5.22
C TYR A 112 9.72 1.32 4.21
N ASN A 113 8.52 1.35 3.64
CA ASN A 113 8.10 0.39 2.61
C ASN A 113 8.87 0.59 1.30
N ALA A 114 9.21 1.84 0.94
CA ALA A 114 10.00 2.16 -0.25
C ALA A 114 11.43 1.63 -0.15
N GLN A 115 12.06 1.72 1.01
CA GLN A 115 13.41 1.16 1.27
C GLN A 115 13.45 -0.38 1.19
N ARG A 116 12.29 -1.04 1.33
CA ARG A 116 12.14 -2.51 1.37
C ARG A 116 11.61 -3.12 0.10
N SER A 117 11.05 -2.31 -0.78
CA SER A 117 10.89 -2.77 -2.15
C SER A 117 12.31 -2.86 -2.72
N PRO A 118 12.78 -4.04 -3.15
CA PRO A 118 14.00 -4.07 -3.93
C PRO A 118 13.79 -3.07 -5.06
N ALA A 119 14.70 -2.10 -5.16
CA ALA A 119 14.71 -1.18 -6.26
C ALA A 119 14.85 -2.01 -7.54
N SER A 120 13.74 -2.35 -8.19
CA SER A 120 13.70 -2.26 -9.63
C SER A 120 13.92 -0.77 -9.91
N GLY A 121 15.16 -0.40 -10.22
CA GLY A 121 15.53 0.96 -10.54
C GLY A 121 14.60 1.54 -11.60
N ALA A 122 13.79 2.50 -11.16
CA ALA A 122 13.12 3.58 -11.89
C ALA A 122 12.04 4.10 -10.92
N ALA A 123 12.32 5.08 -10.06
CA ALA A 123 12.20 6.49 -10.43
C ALA A 123 11.76 6.72 -11.87
N ASP A 124 10.54 6.26 -12.20
CA ASP A 124 9.66 6.74 -13.28
C ASP A 124 8.28 6.04 -13.19
N HIS A 125 7.65 6.05 -12.00
CA HIS A 125 6.23 5.72 -11.87
C HIS A 125 5.48 6.70 -10.96
N ALA A 126 5.96 7.94 -10.91
CA ALA A 126 5.12 9.11 -10.62
C ALA A 126 4.72 9.81 -11.94
N SER A 127 4.43 9.05 -12.98
CA SER A 127 3.59 9.46 -14.10
C SER A 127 3.24 8.22 -14.91
N ALA A 128 1.94 8.00 -15.10
CA ALA A 128 1.34 6.84 -15.75
C ALA A 128 1.47 5.49 -14.99
N LEU A 129 0.86 5.41 -13.80
CA LEU A 129 -0.12 4.32 -13.66
C LEU A 129 -1.14 4.54 -14.80
N PRO A 130 -1.56 3.54 -15.59
CA PRO A 130 -2.85 3.64 -16.23
C PRO A 130 -3.89 3.70 -15.11
N THR A 131 -4.16 4.92 -14.65
CA THR A 131 -5.45 5.29 -14.06
C THR A 131 -6.44 5.26 -15.21
N ALA A 132 -6.78 4.06 -15.62
CA ALA A 132 -7.87 3.80 -16.54
C ALA A 132 -8.24 2.35 -16.32
N ALA A 133 -9.40 2.17 -15.72
CA ALA A 133 -10.21 0.99 -15.86
C ALA A 133 -9.97 0.32 -17.22
N VAL A 134 -9.25 -0.80 -17.22
CA VAL A 134 -9.36 -1.74 -18.32
C VAL A 134 -10.74 -2.36 -18.14
N ALA A 135 -11.72 -1.87 -18.90
CA ALA A 135 -13.10 -2.33 -18.82
C ALA A 135 -13.24 -3.83 -19.16
N ASP A 136 -12.22 -4.40 -19.83
CA ASP A 136 -12.15 -5.80 -20.25
C ASP A 136 -11.18 -6.65 -19.41
N ALA A 137 -10.72 -6.16 -18.25
CA ALA A 137 -9.94 -7.01 -17.36
C ALA A 137 -10.83 -8.03 -16.64
N ASP A 138 -10.60 -9.32 -16.90
CA ASP A 138 -11.20 -10.46 -16.20
C ASP A 138 -10.95 -10.46 -14.67
N VAL A 139 -10.01 -9.61 -14.20
CA VAL A 139 -9.53 -9.54 -12.82
C VAL A 139 -9.79 -8.15 -12.24
N ILE A 140 -10.49 -8.08 -11.12
CA ILE A 140 -10.61 -6.89 -10.28
C ILE A 140 -9.88 -7.15 -8.97
N LEU A 141 -9.00 -6.22 -8.58
CA LEU A 141 -8.36 -6.20 -7.27
C LEU A 141 -9.04 -5.14 -6.40
N TYR A 142 -9.75 -5.59 -5.37
CA TYR A 142 -10.19 -4.72 -4.28
C TYR A 142 -9.07 -4.59 -3.25
N ALA A 143 -8.69 -3.34 -2.97
CA ALA A 143 -7.54 -3.03 -2.14
C ALA A 143 -7.75 -1.78 -1.28
N THR A 144 -6.75 -1.50 -0.45
CA THR A 144 -6.61 -0.29 0.38
C THR A 144 -5.21 0.30 0.16
N ASP A 145 -4.99 1.56 0.54
CA ASP A 145 -3.73 2.26 0.25
C ASP A 145 -2.57 1.71 1.09
N HIS A 146 -2.81 1.42 2.37
CA HIS A 146 -1.77 1.07 3.36
C HIS A 146 -1.80 -0.41 3.77
N CYS A 147 -2.04 -1.33 2.83
CA CYS A 147 -2.06 -2.76 3.09
C CYS A 147 -0.85 -3.50 2.48
N PRO A 148 0.05 -4.08 3.30
CA PRO A 148 1.19 -4.86 2.83
C PRO A 148 0.82 -6.02 1.89
N HIS A 149 -0.31 -6.68 2.16
CA HIS A 149 -0.78 -7.80 1.34
C HIS A 149 -1.28 -7.32 -0.03
N CYS A 150 -1.92 -6.14 -0.10
CA CYS A 150 -2.32 -5.50 -1.35
C CYS A 150 -1.11 -5.11 -2.19
N HIS A 151 -0.04 -4.57 -1.59
CA HIS A 151 1.19 -4.28 -2.34
C HIS A 151 1.83 -5.53 -2.94
N ARG A 152 1.86 -6.65 -2.20
CA ARG A 152 2.36 -7.93 -2.75
C ARG A 152 1.49 -8.43 -3.90
N ALA A 153 0.17 -8.33 -3.78
CA ALA A 153 -0.77 -8.68 -4.84
C ALA A 153 -0.55 -7.86 -6.12
N ARG A 154 -0.46 -6.53 -6.01
CA ARG A 154 -0.18 -5.63 -7.15
C ARG A 154 1.10 -6.03 -7.87
N ARG A 155 2.19 -6.19 -7.12
CA ARG A 155 3.49 -6.59 -7.67
C ARG A 155 3.41 -7.92 -8.40
N TRP A 156 2.78 -8.92 -7.79
CA TRP A 156 2.64 -10.24 -8.40
C TRP A 156 1.83 -10.19 -9.70
N LEU A 157 0.70 -9.47 -9.74
CA LEU A 157 -0.08 -9.32 -10.96
C LEU A 157 0.72 -8.67 -12.09
N LEU A 158 1.52 -7.64 -11.77
CA LEU A 158 2.41 -6.98 -12.74
C LEU A 158 3.52 -7.93 -13.23
N GLU A 159 4.17 -8.67 -12.34
CA GLU A 159 5.22 -9.64 -12.68
C GLU A 159 4.68 -10.77 -13.58
N GLN A 160 3.47 -11.25 -13.31
CA GLN A 160 2.79 -12.25 -14.14
C GLN A 160 2.17 -11.67 -15.42
N LYS A 161 2.26 -10.35 -15.63
CA LYS A 161 1.63 -9.62 -16.76
C LYS A 161 0.13 -9.88 -16.86
N ILE A 162 -0.54 -10.03 -15.72
CA ILE A 162 -1.99 -10.23 -15.66
C ILE A 162 -2.64 -8.85 -15.67
N PRO A 163 -3.44 -8.50 -16.69
CA PRO A 163 -4.19 -7.25 -16.70
C PRO A 163 -5.25 -7.31 -15.59
N TYR A 164 -5.34 -6.24 -14.81
CA TYR A 164 -6.32 -6.13 -13.73
C TYR A 164 -6.82 -4.71 -13.58
N ARG A 165 -8.03 -4.57 -13.06
CA ARG A 165 -8.58 -3.30 -12.59
C ARG A 165 -8.46 -3.22 -11.09
N GLU A 166 -7.90 -2.13 -10.57
CA GLU A 166 -7.85 -1.91 -9.13
C GLU A 166 -9.00 -1.01 -8.67
N ILE A 167 -9.60 -1.35 -7.53
CA ILE A 167 -10.58 -0.53 -6.83
C ILE A 167 -10.09 -0.34 -5.40
N ASN A 168 -9.82 0.92 -5.03
CA ASN A 168 -9.61 1.28 -3.64
C ASN A 168 -10.96 1.48 -2.95
N VAL A 169 -11.31 0.58 -2.04
CA VAL A 169 -12.61 0.60 -1.33
C VAL A 169 -12.69 1.66 -0.23
N GLU A 170 -11.57 2.20 0.25
CA GLU A 170 -11.55 3.32 1.21
C GLU A 170 -11.96 4.63 0.54
N LYS A 171 -11.71 4.73 -0.77
CA LYS A 171 -12.02 5.91 -1.60
C LYS A 171 -13.33 5.78 -2.37
N ASP A 172 -13.88 4.57 -2.47
CA ASP A 172 -15.12 4.29 -3.18
C ASP A 172 -16.09 3.51 -2.28
N ALA A 173 -16.93 4.27 -1.58
CA ALA A 173 -17.93 3.71 -0.67
C ALA A 173 -18.98 2.85 -1.40
N ALA A 174 -19.32 3.18 -2.65
CA ALA A 174 -20.27 2.40 -3.43
C ALA A 174 -19.66 1.04 -3.80
N ALA A 175 -18.38 1.01 -4.19
CA ALA A 175 -17.67 -0.24 -4.44
C ALA A 175 -17.49 -1.08 -3.18
N ALA A 176 -17.23 -0.46 -2.02
CA ALA A 176 -17.17 -1.16 -0.74
C ALA A 176 -18.50 -1.86 -0.40
N GLN A 177 -19.63 -1.16 -0.59
CA GLN A 177 -20.96 -1.72 -0.40
C GLN A 177 -21.27 -2.86 -1.39
N ALA A 178 -20.95 -2.67 -2.67
CA ALA A 178 -21.14 -3.69 -3.69
C ALA A 178 -20.31 -4.96 -3.38
N LEU A 179 -19.05 -4.78 -2.97
CA LEU A 179 -18.19 -5.88 -2.53
C LEU A 179 -18.78 -6.62 -1.33
N ALA A 180 -19.28 -5.90 -0.31
CA ALA A 180 -19.91 -6.52 0.86
C ALA A 180 -21.15 -7.34 0.48
N GLN A 181 -22.00 -6.83 -0.41
CA GLN A 181 -23.18 -7.55 -0.91
C GLN A 181 -22.79 -8.80 -1.69
N LYS A 182 -21.80 -8.71 -2.60
CA LYS A 182 -21.26 -9.87 -3.32
C LYS A 182 -20.68 -10.91 -2.36
N GLY A 183 -19.91 -10.47 -1.37
CA GLY A 183 -19.34 -11.31 -0.32
C GLY A 183 -20.40 -12.08 0.44
N GLN A 184 -21.46 -11.39 0.90
CA GLN A 184 -22.59 -12.02 1.57
C GLN A 184 -23.27 -13.07 0.69
N ALA A 185 -23.56 -12.74 -0.59
CA ALA A 185 -24.22 -13.64 -1.52
C ALA A 185 -23.40 -14.91 -1.81
N GLN A 186 -22.06 -14.80 -1.82
CA GLN A 186 -21.14 -15.91 -2.08
C GLN A 186 -20.63 -16.60 -0.80
N GLY A 187 -21.02 -16.14 0.39
CA GLY A 187 -20.49 -16.63 1.66
C GLY A 187 -18.99 -16.35 1.84
N VAL A 188 -18.47 -15.30 1.19
CA VAL A 188 -17.06 -14.91 1.21
C VAL A 188 -16.86 -13.74 2.18
N PRO A 189 -15.96 -13.85 3.17
CA PRO A 189 -15.67 -12.75 4.08
C PRO A 189 -14.96 -11.60 3.34
N THR A 190 -15.44 -10.37 3.52
CA THR A 190 -14.91 -9.15 2.89
C THR A 190 -14.22 -8.20 3.86
N THR A 191 -13.90 -8.67 5.07
CA THR A 191 -13.30 -7.89 6.14
C THR A 191 -11.77 -7.73 6.01
N GLY A 192 -11.13 -8.47 5.11
CA GLY A 192 -9.68 -8.45 4.90
C GLY A 192 -9.31 -8.25 3.43
N PHE A 193 -8.26 -7.47 3.18
CA PHE A 193 -7.74 -7.18 1.83
C PHE A 193 -6.34 -7.78 1.64
N PRO A 194 -5.96 -8.16 0.41
CA PRO A 194 -6.67 -7.95 -0.87
C PRO A 194 -7.84 -8.92 -1.08
N ILE A 195 -8.79 -8.54 -1.92
CA ILE A 195 -9.82 -9.44 -2.45
C ILE A 195 -9.81 -9.33 -3.96
N PHE A 196 -9.85 -10.47 -4.64
CA PHE A 196 -9.89 -10.55 -6.09
C PHE A 196 -11.28 -10.94 -6.54
N GLU A 197 -11.78 -10.33 -7.59
CA GLU A 197 -12.92 -10.83 -8.34
C GLU A 197 -12.40 -11.28 -9.70
N ILE A 198 -12.58 -12.57 -9.99
CA ILE A 198 -12.18 -13.18 -11.27
C ILE A 198 -13.42 -13.83 -11.84
N ARG A 199 -13.93 -13.31 -12.96
CA ARG A 199 -15.14 -13.81 -13.63
C ARG A 199 -16.31 -14.00 -12.65
N GLU A 200 -16.65 -12.91 -11.96
CA GLU A 200 -17.73 -12.81 -10.95
C GLU A 200 -17.51 -13.62 -9.65
N LYS A 201 -16.43 -14.40 -9.53
CA LYS A 201 -16.10 -15.13 -8.31
C LYS A 201 -15.16 -14.34 -7.42
N LEU A 202 -15.50 -14.22 -6.14
CA LEU A 202 -14.63 -13.60 -5.15
C LEU A 202 -13.60 -14.59 -4.60
N LEU A 203 -12.35 -14.16 -4.52
CA LEU A 203 -11.23 -14.83 -3.86
C LEU A 203 -10.65 -13.90 -2.79
N PRO A 204 -10.88 -14.17 -1.50
CA PRO A 204 -10.32 -13.38 -0.43
C PRO A 204 -8.84 -13.73 -0.19
N GLY A 205 -8.03 -12.71 0.11
CA GLY A 205 -6.62 -12.87 0.42
C GLY A 205 -5.73 -13.05 -0.80
N PHE A 206 -4.42 -13.10 -0.55
CA PHE A 206 -3.40 -13.28 -1.59
C PHE A 206 -2.81 -14.70 -1.54
N ASP A 207 -3.22 -15.54 -2.50
CA ASP A 207 -2.67 -16.87 -2.77
C ASP A 207 -2.39 -17.01 -4.29
N PRO A 208 -1.12 -16.92 -4.72
CA PRO A 208 -0.73 -17.06 -6.13
C PRO A 208 -1.24 -18.32 -6.81
N ASN A 209 -1.26 -19.46 -6.11
CA ASN A 209 -1.68 -20.73 -6.68
C ASN A 209 -3.20 -20.79 -6.85
N ALA A 210 -3.97 -20.22 -5.91
CA ALA A 210 -5.41 -20.08 -6.06
C ALA A 210 -5.76 -19.14 -7.23
N LEU A 211 -5.03 -18.03 -7.36
CA LEU A 211 -5.23 -17.06 -8.44
C LEU A 211 -4.93 -17.66 -9.81
N LEU A 212 -3.79 -18.33 -9.98
CA LEU A 212 -3.47 -19.01 -11.23
C LEU A 212 -4.51 -20.08 -11.60
N ARG A 213 -4.98 -20.87 -10.61
CA ARG A 213 -6.05 -21.84 -10.84
C ARG A 213 -7.35 -21.18 -11.30
N ALA A 214 -7.75 -20.08 -10.66
CA ALA A 214 -8.95 -19.34 -11.05
C ALA A 214 -8.84 -18.77 -12.48
N LEU A 215 -7.66 -18.27 -12.86
CA LEU A 215 -7.39 -17.74 -14.19
C LEU A 215 -7.36 -18.81 -15.27
N SER A 216 -6.85 -20.00 -14.94
CA SER A 216 -6.68 -21.13 -15.86
C SER A 216 -7.97 -21.89 -16.15
N GLN A 217 -9.01 -21.71 -15.33
CA GLN A 217 -10.32 -22.32 -15.61
C GLN A 217 -10.96 -21.62 -16.81
N PRO A 218 -11.41 -22.34 -17.85
CA PRO A 218 -12.21 -21.73 -18.90
C PRO A 218 -13.46 -21.12 -18.25
N ALA A 219 -13.89 -19.94 -18.74
CA ALA A 219 -15.15 -19.37 -18.33
C ALA A 219 -16.23 -20.44 -18.46
N ALA A 220 -16.99 -20.68 -17.38
CA ALA A 220 -18.10 -21.62 -17.45
C ALA A 220 -19.00 -21.20 -18.62
N PRO A 221 -19.42 -22.12 -19.50
CA PRO A 221 -20.37 -21.75 -20.54
C PRO A 221 -21.59 -21.13 -19.86
N LEU A 222 -21.94 -19.92 -20.30
CA LEU A 222 -23.16 -19.24 -19.87
C LEU A 222 -24.32 -20.24 -19.91
N PRO A 223 -25.23 -20.26 -18.93
CA PRO A 223 -26.46 -21.02 -19.08
C PRO A 223 -27.12 -20.54 -20.37
N THR A 224 -27.21 -21.43 -21.36
CA THR A 224 -27.96 -21.13 -22.58
C THR A 224 -29.38 -20.77 -22.13
N PRO A 225 -29.92 -19.59 -22.53
CA PRO A 225 -31.31 -19.28 -22.24
C PRO A 225 -32.18 -20.44 -22.75
N PRO A 226 -33.26 -20.82 -22.03
CA PRO A 226 -34.14 -21.86 -22.53
C PRO A 226 -34.61 -21.48 -23.94
N SER A 227 -34.44 -22.39 -24.89
CA SER A 227 -34.90 -22.21 -26.27
C SER A 227 -36.32 -21.66 -26.27
N PRO A 228 -36.65 -20.66 -27.11
CA PRO A 228 -38.01 -20.16 -27.19
C PRO A 228 -38.92 -21.35 -27.56
N THR A 229 -39.90 -21.62 -26.71
CA THR A 229 -40.96 -22.59 -26.99
C THR A 229 -41.57 -22.23 -28.35
N PRO A 230 -41.73 -23.19 -29.29
CA PRO A 230 -42.33 -22.89 -30.57
C PRO A 230 -43.73 -22.32 -30.35
N SER A 231 -43.93 -21.09 -30.82
CA SER A 231 -45.23 -20.42 -30.85
C SER A 231 -46.19 -21.27 -31.69
N PRO A 232 -47.40 -21.60 -31.21
CA PRO A 232 -48.35 -22.35 -32.02
C PRO A 232 -48.76 -21.49 -33.22
N SER A 233 -48.54 -22.02 -34.43
CA SER A 233 -49.02 -21.40 -35.67
C SER A 233 -50.52 -21.18 -35.62
N PRO A 234 -51.04 -20.03 -36.09
CA PRO A 234 -52.48 -19.83 -36.21
C PRO A 234 -53.04 -20.77 -37.28
N ASN A 235 -53.91 -21.68 -36.84
CA ASN A 235 -54.63 -22.60 -37.70
C ASN A 235 -55.42 -21.82 -38.77
N THR A 236 -55.10 -22.07 -40.05
CA THR A 236 -55.89 -21.59 -41.18
C THR A 236 -57.23 -22.31 -41.17
N ARG A 237 -58.29 -21.57 -40.88
CA ARG A 237 -59.67 -22.04 -41.03
C ARG A 237 -60.04 -21.95 -42.51
N ILE A 238 -60.30 -23.09 -43.15
CA ILE A 238 -61.03 -23.18 -44.43
C ILE A 238 -62.48 -23.50 -44.08
#